data_AF-A0A0Q9SYP5-F1
#
_entry.id   AF-A0A0Q9SYP5-F1
#
_cell.length_a   1.000
_cell.length_b   1.000
_cell.length_c   1.000
_cell.angle_alpha   90.00
_cell.angle_beta   90.00
_cell.angle_gamma   90.00
#
_symmetry.space_group_name_H-M   'P 1'
#
loop_
_entity.id
_entity.type
_entity.pdbx_description
1 polymer ?
#
loop_
_entity_poly.entity_id
_entity_poly.type
_entity_poly.pdbx_seq_one_letter_code
_entity_poly.pdbx_strand_id
1 'polypeptide(L)'
;MDPRARIALLIDADNSSAAKLDLILNELSAYGETSIRRAYGNWTKAGLRPWAEVLHSRAIRPVQQYDYSRGKNASDMAMVVDAMALLYNDHPDAFGIVSSDADFTPLVMHLREKGAAVYGFGERKTPEPFRSACTKFLFLDQLADPDEARLDEAPPQVEATAPAAEAPAAASGSSGAQGRATKATKKSATKAAAKAAPKVEATPARRTTADLRQDGGLVRLLRNAVSRAADDDGWASVGAVGNSISNQSSFDSRNHGYASLSKLLKATELFEVRTEGNTMSVRDKRQARKA
;
A
#
# COMPACT_ATOMS: atom_id res chain seq x y z
N MET A 1 -1.11 16.55 35.09
CA MET A 1 -1.37 15.70 33.92
C MET A 1 -0.40 14.55 34.02
N ASP A 2 -0.88 13.32 33.97
CA ASP A 2 -0.02 12.14 33.88
C ASP A 2 0.79 12.24 32.57
N PRO A 3 2.14 12.18 32.58
CA PRO A 3 2.91 12.32 31.35
C PRO A 3 2.56 11.17 30.40
N ARG A 4 2.10 11.51 29.19
CA ARG A 4 1.90 10.50 28.13
C ARG A 4 3.25 9.88 27.77
N ALA A 5 3.25 8.56 27.53
CA ALA A 5 4.44 7.85 27.10
C ALA A 5 5.02 8.47 25.82
N ARG A 6 6.34 8.64 25.77
CA ARG A 6 7.05 9.21 24.62
C ARG A 6 7.45 8.11 23.66
N ILE A 7 7.00 8.24 22.42
CA ILE A 7 7.24 7.25 21.36
C ILE A 7 8.19 7.81 20.32
N ALA A 8 9.22 7.04 19.98
CA ALA A 8 10.10 7.28 18.85
C ALA A 8 9.65 6.45 17.63
N LEU A 9 9.15 7.11 16.59
CA LEU A 9 8.72 6.48 15.34
C LEU A 9 9.84 6.51 14.30
N LEU A 10 10.29 5.33 13.90
CA LEU A 10 11.35 5.10 12.92
C LEU A 10 10.77 4.36 11.71
N ILE A 11 10.96 4.93 10.52
CA ILE A 11 10.29 4.49 9.31
C ILE A 11 11.31 4.11 8.24
N ASP A 12 11.25 2.87 7.78
CA ASP A 12 11.94 2.42 6.58
C ASP A 12 11.16 2.87 5.33
N ALA A 13 11.49 4.05 4.81
CA ALA A 13 10.77 4.66 3.69
C ALA A 13 11.13 4.01 2.35
N ASP A 14 12.30 3.39 2.22
CA ASP A 14 12.71 2.65 1.02
C ASP A 14 11.84 1.40 0.80
N ASN A 15 11.36 0.77 1.89
CA ASN A 15 10.53 -0.43 1.82
C ASN A 15 9.06 -0.23 2.22
N SER A 16 8.66 0.97 2.67
CA SER A 16 7.29 1.25 3.14
C SER A 16 6.60 2.37 2.36
N SER A 17 5.29 2.25 2.19
CA SER A 17 4.47 3.27 1.50
C SER A 17 4.06 4.40 2.44
N ALA A 18 4.17 5.65 1.95
CA ALA A 18 3.74 6.85 2.67
C ALA A 18 2.23 6.88 2.97
N ALA A 19 1.41 6.20 2.18
CA ALA A 19 -0.06 6.20 2.30
C ALA A 19 -0.56 5.60 3.63
N LYS A 20 0.24 4.77 4.30
CA LYS A 20 -0.14 4.09 5.54
C LYS A 20 0.19 4.91 6.79
N LEU A 21 0.85 6.06 6.65
CA LEU A 21 1.45 6.75 7.78
C LEU A 21 0.44 7.37 8.74
N ASP A 22 -0.67 7.90 8.22
CA ASP A 22 -1.72 8.50 9.06
C ASP A 22 -2.38 7.47 9.97
N LEU A 23 -2.59 6.26 9.44
CA LEU A 23 -3.09 5.11 10.19
C LEU A 23 -2.12 4.71 11.31
N ILE A 24 -0.82 4.67 11.01
CA ILE A 24 0.22 4.39 12.02
C ILE A 24 0.22 5.44 13.13
N LEU A 25 0.18 6.73 12.76
CA LEU A 25 0.17 7.82 13.72
C LEU A 25 -1.09 7.82 14.60
N ASN A 26 -2.25 7.52 14.02
CA ASN A 26 -3.50 7.38 14.77
C ASN A 26 -3.43 6.22 15.76
N GLU A 27 -2.98 5.05 15.33
CA GLU A 27 -2.86 3.88 16.23
C GLU A 27 -1.85 4.15 17.36
N LEU A 28 -0.72 4.80 17.08
CA LEU A 28 0.25 5.17 18.11
C LEU A 28 -0.28 6.21 19.11
N SER A 29 -1.24 7.04 18.72
CA SER A 29 -1.83 8.05 19.61
C SER A 29 -2.57 7.45 20.81
N ALA A 30 -3.02 6.20 20.71
CA ALA A 30 -3.63 5.45 21.81
C ALA A 30 -2.60 5.00 22.86
N TYR A 31 -1.32 4.90 22.48
CA TYR A 31 -0.24 4.42 23.34
C TYR A 31 0.60 5.55 23.94
N GLY A 32 0.65 6.70 23.28
CA GLY A 32 1.48 7.81 23.73
C GLY A 32 1.62 8.91 22.69
N GLU A 33 2.55 9.82 22.96
CA GLU A 33 2.89 10.92 22.07
C GLU A 33 4.10 10.55 21.21
N THR A 34 3.92 10.58 19.88
CA THR A 34 4.99 10.37 18.90
C THR A 34 5.89 11.60 18.79
N SER A 35 6.77 11.77 19.77
CA SER A 35 7.65 12.92 19.95
C SER A 35 8.84 12.96 18.99
N ILE A 36 9.37 11.79 18.60
CA ILE A 36 10.47 11.66 17.63
C ILE A 36 9.92 10.96 16.40
N ARG A 37 10.08 11.55 15.22
CA ARG A 37 9.64 10.97 13.95
C ARG A 37 10.73 11.08 12.92
N ARG A 38 11.26 9.94 12.46
CA ARG A 38 12.33 9.89 11.47
C ARG A 38 12.00 8.87 10.40
N ALA A 39 12.25 9.24 9.15
CA ALA A 39 12.14 8.34 8.02
C ALA A 39 13.51 8.19 7.36
N TYR A 40 13.86 6.97 6.98
CA TYR A 40 15.16 6.60 6.43
C TYR A 40 14.97 6.12 5.00
N GLY A 41 15.76 6.67 4.09
CA GLY A 41 15.74 6.24 2.71
C GLY A 41 16.62 7.10 1.82
N ASN A 42 16.72 6.68 0.57
CA ASN A 42 17.40 7.46 -0.44
C ASN A 42 16.44 8.41 -1.15
N TRP A 43 16.32 9.65 -0.67
CA TRP A 43 15.40 10.67 -1.20
C TRP A 43 15.70 11.09 -2.65
N THR A 44 16.84 10.67 -3.22
CA THR A 44 17.09 10.85 -4.66
C THR A 44 16.30 9.85 -5.52
N LYS A 45 15.74 8.78 -4.94
CA LYS A 45 14.94 7.78 -5.66
C LYS A 45 13.58 8.36 -6.03
N ALA A 46 13.22 8.25 -7.31
CA ALA A 46 11.93 8.72 -7.81
C ALA A 46 10.71 8.04 -7.15
N GLY A 47 10.88 6.84 -6.58
CA GLY A 47 9.85 6.10 -5.85
C GLY A 47 9.48 6.73 -4.50
N LEU A 48 10.37 7.53 -3.91
CA LEU A 48 10.11 8.22 -2.64
C LEU A 48 9.49 9.62 -2.82
N ARG A 49 9.19 10.04 -4.05
CA ARG A 49 8.51 11.33 -4.29
C ARG A 49 7.21 11.50 -3.49
N PRO A 50 6.34 10.48 -3.30
CA PRO A 50 5.16 10.60 -2.46
C PRO A 50 5.46 10.93 -0.99
N TRP A 51 6.66 10.57 -0.48
CA TRP A 51 7.05 10.89 0.88
C TRP A 51 7.32 12.38 1.08
N ALA A 52 7.71 13.14 0.05
CA ALA A 52 8.12 14.54 0.22
C ALA A 52 7.03 15.41 0.87
N GLU A 53 5.79 15.27 0.44
CA GLU A 53 4.65 16.00 1.02
C GLU A 53 4.32 15.52 2.44
N VAL A 54 4.32 14.19 2.62
CA VAL A 54 3.97 13.55 3.89
C VAL A 54 4.98 13.86 5.00
N LEU A 55 6.28 13.90 4.66
CA LEU A 55 7.33 14.25 5.60
C LEU A 55 7.13 15.65 6.16
N HIS A 56 6.81 16.62 5.29
CA HIS A 56 6.60 18.00 5.70
C HIS A 56 5.33 18.15 6.53
N SER A 57 4.19 17.61 6.05
CA SER A 57 2.89 17.77 6.70
C SER A 57 2.78 17.06 8.06
N ARG A 58 3.57 16.00 8.28
CA ARG A 58 3.57 15.22 9.53
C ARG A 58 4.77 15.50 10.45
N ALA A 59 5.56 16.53 10.14
CA ALA A 59 6.76 16.93 10.89
C ALA A 59 7.73 15.75 11.10
N ILE A 60 7.99 14.99 10.02
CA ILE A 60 8.88 13.84 10.04
C ILE A 60 10.22 14.25 9.48
N ARG A 61 11.28 14.00 10.24
CA ARG A 61 12.64 14.32 9.81
C ARG A 61 13.10 13.29 8.75
N PRO A 62 13.42 13.72 7.51
CA PRO A 62 14.06 12.85 6.55
C PRO A 62 15.52 12.58 6.94
N VAL A 63 15.92 11.32 6.92
CA VAL A 63 17.31 10.87 7.07
C VAL A 63 17.76 10.31 5.74
N GLN A 64 18.55 11.10 4.99
CA GLN A 64 19.08 10.71 3.69
C GLN A 64 20.13 9.62 3.85
N GLN A 65 20.00 8.53 3.09
CA GLN A 65 21.04 7.52 2.92
C GLN A 65 21.24 7.21 1.43
N TYR A 66 22.49 7.20 0.97
CA TYR A 66 22.82 6.86 -0.42
C TYR A 66 23.04 5.36 -0.57
N ASP A 67 22.67 4.79 -1.72
CA ASP A 67 22.98 3.41 -2.06
C ASP A 67 24.46 3.32 -2.52
N TYR A 68 25.39 3.17 -1.58
CA TYR A 68 26.84 3.05 -1.89
C TYR A 68 27.18 1.81 -2.74
N SER A 69 26.30 0.81 -2.76
CA SER A 69 26.37 -0.33 -3.67
C SER A 69 24.97 -0.90 -3.87
N ARG A 70 24.69 -1.50 -5.04
CA ARG A 70 23.38 -2.07 -5.34
C ARG A 70 23.02 -3.18 -4.35
N GLY A 71 21.83 -3.09 -3.75
CA GLY A 71 21.26 -4.13 -2.88
C GLY A 71 21.85 -4.17 -1.46
N LYS A 72 22.42 -3.08 -0.95
CA LYS A 72 22.90 -2.98 0.43
C LYS A 72 21.91 -2.24 1.32
N ASN A 73 21.82 -2.69 2.56
CA ASN A 73 20.88 -2.27 3.60
C ASN A 73 21.35 -0.98 4.34
N ALA A 74 21.79 0.04 3.59
CA ALA A 74 22.38 1.25 4.18
C ALA A 74 21.37 2.07 5.00
N SER A 75 20.12 2.18 4.52
CA SER A 75 18.99 2.75 5.24
C SER A 75 18.75 2.03 6.57
N ASP A 76 18.82 0.70 6.53
CA ASP A 76 18.49 -0.17 7.66
C ASP A 76 19.55 -0.05 8.75
N MET A 77 20.83 -0.08 8.35
CA MET A 77 21.95 0.16 9.26
C MET A 77 21.86 1.56 9.89
N ALA A 78 21.54 2.59 9.10
CA ALA A 78 21.37 3.94 9.63
C ALA A 78 20.21 4.02 10.64
N MET A 79 19.09 3.35 10.36
CA MET A 79 17.97 3.26 11.27
C MET A 79 18.32 2.53 12.57
N VAL A 80 19.07 1.43 12.50
CA VAL A 80 19.55 0.70 13.70
C VAL A 80 20.48 1.57 14.55
N VAL A 81 21.46 2.22 13.92
CA VAL A 81 22.40 3.11 14.63
C VAL A 81 21.65 4.23 15.35
N ASP A 82 20.68 4.85 14.68
CA ASP A 82 19.91 5.95 15.24
C ASP A 82 18.94 5.47 16.34
N ALA A 83 18.30 4.31 16.16
CA ALA A 83 17.47 3.70 17.20
C ALA A 83 18.26 3.46 18.49
N MET A 84 19.49 2.96 18.36
CA MET A 84 20.39 2.76 19.48
C MET A 84 20.80 4.09 20.13
N ALA A 85 21.12 5.10 19.33
CA ALA A 85 21.44 6.43 19.86
C ALA A 85 20.26 7.02 20.64
N LEU A 86 19.04 6.92 20.12
CA LEU A 86 17.81 7.38 20.78
C LEU A 86 17.56 6.63 22.10
N LEU A 87 17.76 5.31 22.11
CA LEU A 87 17.58 4.48 23.30
C LEU A 87 18.46 4.96 24.46
N TYR A 88 19.72 5.29 24.18
CA TYR A 88 20.70 5.63 25.21
C TYR A 88 20.79 7.12 25.55
N ASN A 89 20.38 8.02 24.66
CA ASN A 89 20.48 9.47 24.88
C ASN A 89 19.14 10.10 25.27
N ASP A 90 18.04 9.66 24.65
CA ASP A 90 16.73 10.30 24.76
C ASP A 90 15.76 9.50 25.67
N HIS A 91 16.02 8.20 25.83
CA HIS A 91 15.24 7.26 26.64
C HIS A 91 13.72 7.35 26.37
N PRO A 92 13.26 7.09 25.13
CA PRO A 92 11.83 7.00 24.85
C PRO A 92 11.23 5.77 25.55
N ASP A 93 9.96 5.88 25.94
CA ASP A 93 9.22 4.79 26.60
C ASP A 93 8.86 3.67 25.60
N ALA A 94 8.73 4.04 24.32
CA ALA A 94 8.45 3.09 23.26
C ALA A 94 9.05 3.48 21.90
N PHE A 95 9.18 2.48 21.03
CA PHE A 95 9.58 2.63 19.64
C PHE A 95 8.46 2.14 18.72
N GLY A 96 8.14 2.93 17.70
CA GLY A 96 7.38 2.48 16.53
C GLY A 96 8.35 2.13 15.41
N ILE A 97 8.38 0.89 14.95
CA ILE A 97 9.24 0.45 13.84
C ILE A 97 8.34 0.11 12.64
N VAL A 98 8.44 0.91 11.58
CA VAL A 98 7.72 0.66 10.33
C VAL A 98 8.66 -0.03 9.35
N SER A 99 8.60 -1.36 9.33
CA SER A 99 9.30 -2.21 8.36
C SER A 99 8.69 -3.61 8.35
N SER A 100 8.84 -4.32 7.23
CA SER A 100 8.50 -5.75 7.11
C SER A 100 9.73 -6.66 7.08
N ASP A 101 10.93 -6.11 7.28
CA ASP A 101 12.18 -6.87 7.29
C ASP A 101 12.44 -7.50 8.66
N ALA A 102 12.71 -8.81 8.66
CA ALA A 102 13.02 -9.56 9.87
C ALA A 102 14.45 -9.32 10.37
N ASP A 103 15.32 -8.70 9.58
CA ASP A 103 16.67 -8.36 10.01
C ASP A 103 16.70 -7.34 11.18
N PHE A 104 15.59 -6.62 11.42
CA PHE A 104 15.43 -5.77 12.60
C PHE A 104 15.12 -6.54 13.90
N THR A 105 14.91 -7.86 13.86
CA THR A 105 14.58 -8.67 15.05
C THR A 105 15.57 -8.47 16.21
N PRO A 106 16.90 -8.50 16.01
CA PRO A 106 17.85 -8.27 17.10
C PRO A 106 17.74 -6.87 17.72
N LEU A 107 17.47 -5.85 16.91
CA LEU A 107 17.21 -4.49 17.41
C LEU A 107 15.98 -4.50 18.31
N VAL A 108 14.86 -5.06 17.85
CA VAL A 108 13.61 -5.10 18.61
C VAL A 108 13.79 -5.82 19.94
N MET A 109 14.48 -6.96 19.94
CA MET A 109 14.78 -7.70 21.17
C MET A 109 15.62 -6.86 22.14
N HIS A 110 16.65 -6.17 21.65
CA HIS A 110 17.50 -5.31 22.48
C HIS A 110 16.75 -4.11 23.08
N LEU A 111 15.90 -3.44 22.28
CA LEU A 111 15.05 -2.34 22.77
C LEU A 111 14.14 -2.82 23.92
N ARG A 112 13.52 -4.00 23.76
CA ARG A 112 12.66 -4.60 24.78
C ARG A 112 13.42 -5.05 26.03
N GLU A 113 14.61 -5.61 25.86
CA GLU A 113 15.48 -5.97 26.99
C GLU A 113 15.83 -4.75 27.85
N LYS A 114 15.93 -3.56 27.24
CA LYS A 114 16.13 -2.28 27.94
C LYS A 114 14.84 -1.64 28.46
N GLY A 115 13.71 -2.33 28.37
CA GLY A 115 12.43 -1.91 28.95
C GLY A 115 11.57 -1.02 28.06
N ALA A 116 11.99 -0.71 26.82
CA ALA A 116 11.16 0.04 25.89
C ALA A 116 10.12 -0.87 25.22
N ALA A 117 8.87 -0.40 25.12
CA ALA A 117 7.88 -1.11 24.31
C ALA A 117 8.21 -0.97 22.81
N VAL A 118 7.94 -2.00 22.00
CA VAL A 118 8.16 -1.93 20.56
C VAL A 118 6.88 -2.27 19.81
N TYR A 119 6.38 -1.29 19.05
CA TYR A 119 5.23 -1.41 18.17
C TYR A 119 5.73 -1.60 16.73
N GLY A 120 5.59 -2.81 16.20
CA GLY A 120 5.99 -3.14 14.83
C GLY A 120 4.84 -2.90 13.85
N PHE A 121 5.14 -2.33 12.69
CA PHE A 121 4.18 -2.09 11.62
C PHE A 121 4.70 -2.66 10.30
N GLY A 122 3.95 -3.56 9.69
CA GLY A 122 4.35 -4.15 8.42
C GLY A 122 3.22 -4.88 7.70
N GLU A 123 3.59 -5.58 6.63
CA GLU A 123 2.64 -6.34 5.81
C GLU A 123 2.36 -7.73 6.41
N ARG A 124 1.28 -8.39 5.98
CA ARG A 124 0.96 -9.77 6.41
C ARG A 124 2.06 -10.80 6.14
N LYS A 125 2.86 -10.58 5.09
CA LYS A 125 3.99 -11.45 4.71
C LYS A 125 5.20 -11.34 5.65
N THR A 126 5.19 -10.39 6.59
CA THR A 126 6.29 -10.18 7.54
C THR A 126 6.54 -11.46 8.35
N PRO A 127 7.77 -11.99 8.44
CA PRO A 127 8.05 -13.25 9.12
C PRO A 127 7.65 -13.27 10.61
N GLU A 128 7.20 -14.43 11.10
CA GLU A 128 6.79 -14.62 12.50
C GLU A 128 7.85 -14.18 13.52
N PRO A 129 9.16 -14.49 13.37
CA PRO A 129 10.17 -14.10 14.36
C PRO A 129 10.18 -12.60 14.67
N PHE A 130 10.01 -11.74 13.66
CA PHE A 130 9.97 -10.30 13.85
C PHE A 130 8.69 -9.86 14.56
N ARG A 131 7.55 -10.48 14.22
CA ARG A 131 6.25 -10.19 14.84
C ARG A 131 6.26 -10.55 16.32
N SER A 132 6.71 -11.77 16.66
CA SER A 132 6.75 -12.24 18.05
C SER A 132 7.80 -11.48 18.88
N ALA A 133 8.83 -10.92 18.25
CA ALA A 133 9.80 -10.08 18.93
C ALA A 133 9.22 -8.73 19.34
N CYS A 134 8.23 -8.19 18.63
CA CYS A 134 7.58 -6.92 19.00
C CYS A 134 6.72 -7.07 20.26
N THR A 135 6.49 -5.97 20.99
CA THR A 135 5.49 -5.93 22.07
C THR A 135 4.08 -6.07 21.49
N LYS A 136 3.82 -5.39 20.37
CA LYS A 136 2.63 -5.56 19.55
C LYS A 136 3.05 -5.40 18.08
N PHE A 137 2.54 -6.26 17.22
CA PHE A 137 2.72 -6.14 15.78
C PHE A 137 1.38 -5.83 15.11
N LEU A 138 1.38 -4.85 14.22
CA LEU A 138 0.19 -4.32 13.56
C LEU A 138 0.35 -4.45 12.06
N PHE A 139 -0.65 -5.09 11.44
CA PHE A 139 -0.68 -5.24 10.00
C PHE A 139 -1.27 -3.98 9.36
N LEU A 140 -0.50 -3.37 8.45
CA LEU A 140 -0.89 -2.12 7.82
C LEU A 140 -2.17 -2.21 7.00
N ASP A 141 -2.59 -3.40 6.58
CA ASP A 141 -3.85 -3.63 5.86
C ASP A 141 -5.07 -3.88 6.77
N GLN A 142 -4.86 -4.18 8.06
CA GLN A 142 -5.93 -4.28 9.05
C GLN A 142 -6.23 -2.94 9.72
N LEU A 143 -5.27 -2.02 9.69
CA LEU A 143 -5.50 -0.60 9.98
C LEU A 143 -6.25 0.01 8.80
N ALA A 144 -7.52 -0.36 8.59
CA ALA A 144 -8.38 0.27 7.60
C ALA A 144 -8.73 1.69 8.07
N ASP A 145 -8.95 2.59 7.10
CA ASP A 145 -9.43 3.95 7.38
C ASP A 145 -10.76 3.84 8.15
N PRO A 146 -10.93 4.49 9.31
CA PRO A 146 -12.20 4.48 10.03
C PRO A 146 -13.37 5.02 9.19
N ASP A 147 -13.09 5.71 8.07
CA ASP A 147 -14.12 6.14 7.11
C ASP A 147 -14.64 5.01 6.18
N GLU A 148 -13.90 3.93 5.97
CA GLU A 148 -14.40 2.75 5.25
C GLU A 148 -15.25 1.83 6.16
N ALA A 149 -14.91 1.77 7.46
CA ALA A 149 -15.67 0.98 8.44
C ALA A 149 -17.07 1.55 8.75
N ARG A 150 -17.32 2.83 8.45
CA ARG A 150 -18.62 3.49 8.70
C ARG A 150 -19.65 3.27 7.59
N LEU A 151 -19.27 2.68 6.46
CA LEU A 151 -20.19 2.45 5.33
C LEU A 151 -20.91 1.09 5.37
N ASP A 152 -20.47 0.16 6.23
CA ASP A 152 -21.06 -1.18 6.34
C ASP A 152 -21.72 -1.50 7.70
N GLU A 153 -21.70 -0.59 8.67
CA GLU A 153 -22.40 -0.78 9.93
C GLU A 153 -23.67 0.06 9.98
N ALA A 154 -24.76 -0.52 9.45
CA ALA A 154 -26.10 -0.03 9.66
C ALA A 154 -26.38 0.00 11.18
N PRO A 155 -26.85 1.14 11.74
CA PRO A 155 -27.04 1.25 13.18
C PRO A 155 -28.13 0.28 13.67
N PRO A 156 -27.95 -0.36 14.84
CA PRO A 156 -28.98 -1.20 15.43
C PRO A 156 -30.18 -0.34 15.83
N GLN A 157 -31.37 -0.80 15.45
CA GLN A 157 -32.64 -0.14 15.79
C GLN A 157 -32.83 -0.17 17.31
N VAL A 158 -32.82 1.01 17.93
CA VAL A 158 -33.20 1.18 19.34
C VAL A 158 -34.69 1.47 19.38
N GLU A 159 -35.45 0.50 19.88
CA GLU A 159 -36.89 0.55 20.08
C GLU A 159 -37.18 1.43 21.30
N ALA A 160 -37.59 2.69 21.07
CA ALA A 160 -37.99 3.62 22.10
C ALA A 160 -39.50 3.55 22.33
N THR A 161 -39.89 3.08 23.51
CA THR A 161 -41.25 3.13 24.04
C THR A 161 -41.61 4.56 24.46
N ALA A 162 -42.75 5.06 23.95
CA ALA A 162 -43.43 6.26 24.44
C ALA A 162 -44.41 5.90 25.56
N PRO A 163 -44.89 6.89 26.34
CA PRO A 163 -46.27 7.30 26.09
C PRO A 163 -46.59 8.80 26.29
N ALA A 164 -47.60 9.23 25.50
CA ALA A 164 -48.72 10.15 25.78
C ALA A 164 -48.46 11.59 26.30
N ALA A 165 -49.20 12.65 25.95
CA ALA A 165 -50.29 12.93 25.00
C ALA A 165 -50.54 14.46 25.01
N GLU A 166 -51.38 14.91 24.07
CA GLU A 166 -52.20 16.15 24.03
C GLU A 166 -51.65 17.46 23.41
N ALA A 167 -52.17 17.74 22.20
CA ALA A 167 -52.47 19.07 21.67
C ALA A 167 -53.94 19.43 22.03
N PRO A 168 -54.47 20.66 21.81
CA PRO A 168 -54.76 21.13 20.43
C PRO A 168 -54.81 22.67 20.17
N ALA A 169 -54.90 22.99 18.86
CA ALA A 169 -55.65 24.08 18.19
C ALA A 169 -55.19 25.56 18.36
N ALA A 170 -55.34 26.50 17.42
CA ALA A 170 -55.67 26.58 15.98
C ALA A 170 -55.53 28.07 15.53
N ALA A 171 -55.65 28.30 14.21
CA ALA A 171 -56.10 29.54 13.50
C ALA A 171 -55.07 30.52 12.87
N SER A 172 -54.96 30.41 11.54
CA SER A 172 -55.37 31.37 10.47
C SER A 172 -54.81 32.81 10.35
N GLY A 173 -54.41 33.15 9.10
CA GLY A 173 -54.31 34.50 8.49
C GLY A 173 -53.15 34.58 7.47
N SER A 174 -53.36 34.42 6.15
CA SER A 174 -53.66 35.46 5.12
C SER A 174 -52.63 36.61 5.08
N SER A 175 -52.11 37.16 3.97
CA SER A 175 -52.12 36.95 2.51
C SER A 175 -51.12 37.99 1.92
N GLY A 176 -50.80 37.92 0.61
CA GLY A 176 -50.19 39.01 -0.16
C GLY A 176 -49.07 38.54 -1.10
N ALA A 177 -49.38 38.09 -2.33
CA ALA A 177 -49.49 38.88 -3.57
C ALA A 177 -48.11 39.41 -4.06
N GLN A 178 -47.48 38.82 -5.09
CA GLN A 178 -47.77 38.85 -6.54
C GLN A 178 -46.90 39.85 -7.33
N GLY A 179 -46.35 39.36 -8.44
CA GLY A 179 -45.67 40.08 -9.52
C GLY A 179 -44.67 39.15 -10.21
N ARG A 180 -45.02 38.30 -11.20
CA ARG A 180 -45.44 38.56 -12.60
C ARG A 180 -44.36 39.38 -13.35
N ALA A 181 -43.82 39.02 -14.51
CA ALA A 181 -43.88 37.86 -15.41
C ALA A 181 -42.84 38.05 -16.54
N THR A 182 -42.84 37.08 -17.48
CA THR A 182 -42.35 37.07 -18.88
C THR A 182 -40.90 36.59 -19.05
N LYS A 183 -40.58 35.41 -19.62
CA LYS A 183 -41.05 34.60 -20.78
C LYS A 183 -40.65 35.18 -22.14
N ALA A 184 -39.63 34.57 -22.76
CA ALA A 184 -39.62 34.10 -24.16
C ALA A 184 -38.31 33.30 -24.43
N THR A 185 -38.31 31.97 -24.41
CA THR A 185 -38.33 31.06 -25.58
C THR A 185 -37.38 31.40 -26.73
N LYS A 186 -36.38 30.53 -26.97
CA LYS A 186 -36.43 29.62 -28.13
C LYS A 186 -35.48 28.42 -27.98
N LYS A 187 -35.97 27.35 -28.58
CA LYS A 187 -35.58 25.94 -28.59
C LYS A 187 -34.72 25.69 -29.84
N SER A 188 -33.66 24.91 -29.74
CA SER A 188 -33.31 23.90 -30.76
C SER A 188 -32.16 23.03 -30.27
N ALA A 189 -32.36 21.73 -30.41
CA ALA A 189 -31.43 20.66 -30.10
C ALA A 189 -30.27 20.62 -31.09
N THR A 190 -29.07 20.23 -30.63
CA THR A 190 -28.26 19.27 -31.37
C THR A 190 -27.38 18.44 -30.43
N LYS A 191 -27.50 17.14 -30.64
CA LYS A 191 -26.77 15.98 -30.14
C LYS A 191 -25.27 16.05 -30.48
N ALA A 192 -24.39 15.88 -29.50
CA ALA A 192 -23.11 15.19 -29.68
C ALA A 192 -22.46 14.88 -28.32
N ALA A 193 -22.28 13.59 -28.06
CA ALA A 193 -21.50 13.08 -26.95
C ALA A 193 -20.02 13.40 -27.15
N ALA A 194 -19.37 13.94 -26.12
CA ALA A 194 -17.93 13.94 -25.97
C ALA A 194 -17.60 13.37 -24.58
N LYS A 195 -17.45 12.05 -24.56
CA LYS A 195 -16.96 11.25 -23.44
C LYS A 195 -15.54 11.71 -23.14
N ALA A 196 -15.36 12.38 -22.00
CA ALA A 196 -14.06 12.79 -21.50
C ALA A 196 -13.10 11.58 -21.43
N ALA A 197 -11.93 11.74 -22.02
CA ALA A 197 -10.85 10.77 -22.04
C ALA A 197 -10.34 10.48 -20.61
N PRO A 198 -10.01 9.23 -20.25
CA PRO A 198 -9.41 8.95 -18.96
C PRO A 198 -7.95 9.41 -18.94
N LYS A 199 -7.64 10.10 -17.84
CA LYS A 199 -6.36 10.68 -17.42
C LYS A 199 -5.28 9.61 -17.31
N VAL A 200 -4.13 9.85 -17.93
CA VAL A 200 -2.98 8.93 -17.98
C VAL A 200 -2.27 8.89 -16.62
N GLU A 201 -2.38 7.78 -15.91
CA GLU A 201 -1.55 7.43 -14.75
C GLU A 201 -0.12 7.09 -15.20
N ALA A 202 0.88 7.74 -14.62
CA ALA A 202 2.28 7.50 -14.93
C ALA A 202 2.74 6.12 -14.39
N THR A 203 2.81 5.15 -15.29
CA THR A 203 3.38 3.80 -15.06
C THR A 203 4.89 3.91 -14.74
N PRO A 204 5.47 3.05 -13.86
CA PRO A 204 6.93 2.93 -13.77
C PRO A 204 7.51 2.68 -15.16
N ALA A 205 8.64 3.33 -15.49
CA ALA A 205 9.23 3.29 -16.83
C ALA A 205 9.30 1.84 -17.33
N ARG A 206 8.60 1.57 -18.44
CA ARG A 206 8.46 0.23 -19.02
C ARG A 206 9.84 -0.34 -19.29
N ARG A 207 10.23 -1.39 -18.54
CA ARG A 207 11.51 -2.08 -18.78
C ARG A 207 11.54 -2.58 -20.22
N THR A 208 12.67 -2.36 -20.89
CA THR A 208 12.84 -2.78 -22.28
C THR A 208 12.91 -4.30 -22.37
N THR A 209 12.62 -4.86 -23.54
CA THR A 209 12.74 -6.31 -23.78
C THR A 209 14.16 -6.82 -23.49
N ALA A 210 15.19 -6.01 -23.73
CA ALA A 210 16.58 -6.34 -23.42
C ALA A 210 16.80 -6.48 -21.90
N ASP A 211 16.30 -5.52 -21.11
CA ASP A 211 16.43 -5.54 -19.65
C ASP A 211 15.69 -6.74 -19.03
N LEU A 212 14.50 -7.05 -19.54
CA LEU A 212 13.70 -8.19 -19.08
C LEU A 212 14.38 -9.53 -19.37
N ARG A 213 15.10 -9.64 -20.50
CA ARG A 213 15.83 -10.85 -20.88
C ARG A 213 17.14 -11.02 -20.11
N GLN A 214 17.77 -9.92 -19.68
CA GLN A 214 19.00 -9.93 -18.89
C GLN A 214 18.75 -10.16 -17.39
N ASP A 215 17.53 -9.94 -16.91
CA ASP A 215 17.13 -10.27 -15.55
C ASP A 215 17.00 -11.80 -15.38
N GLY A 216 18.13 -12.44 -15.06
CA GLY A 216 18.20 -13.89 -14.91
C GLY A 216 17.26 -14.45 -13.82
N GLY A 217 16.96 -13.64 -12.79
CA GLY A 217 16.00 -14.00 -11.74
C GLY A 217 14.58 -14.05 -12.28
N LEU A 218 14.15 -12.98 -12.95
CA LEU A 218 12.84 -12.90 -13.62
C LEU A 218 12.67 -14.02 -14.64
N VAL A 219 13.66 -14.21 -15.50
CA VAL A 219 13.61 -15.19 -16.57
C VAL A 219 13.54 -16.62 -16.01
N ARG A 220 14.29 -16.93 -14.95
CA ARG A 220 14.23 -18.23 -14.27
C ARG A 220 12.87 -18.45 -13.61
N LEU A 221 12.33 -17.43 -12.95
CA LEU A 221 11.03 -17.49 -12.30
C LEU A 221 9.91 -17.77 -13.33
N LEU A 222 9.84 -16.97 -14.39
CA LEU A 222 8.81 -17.13 -15.44
C LEU A 222 8.88 -18.50 -16.10
N ARG A 223 10.09 -19.01 -16.41
CA ARG A 223 10.24 -20.35 -17.01
C ARG A 223 9.87 -21.49 -16.08
N ASN A 224 10.24 -21.38 -14.79
CA ASN A 224 9.88 -22.39 -13.80
C ASN A 224 8.37 -22.44 -13.59
N ALA A 225 7.72 -21.28 -13.57
CA ALA A 225 6.27 -21.21 -13.46
C ALA A 225 5.54 -21.76 -14.69
N VAL A 226 6.01 -21.44 -15.90
CA VAL A 226 5.45 -21.99 -17.14
C VAL A 226 5.63 -23.50 -17.19
N SER A 227 6.83 -24.02 -16.88
CA SER A 227 7.07 -25.48 -16.87
C SER A 227 6.23 -26.24 -15.85
N ARG A 228 5.83 -25.60 -14.74
CA ARG A 228 4.98 -26.22 -13.69
C ARG A 228 3.49 -26.17 -14.03
N ALA A 229 3.08 -25.17 -14.79
CA ALA A 229 1.70 -24.98 -15.21
C ALA A 229 1.42 -25.52 -16.62
N ALA A 230 2.43 -26.13 -17.26
CA ALA A 230 2.33 -26.69 -18.59
C ALA A 230 1.53 -28.00 -18.57
N ASP A 231 0.65 -28.16 -19.56
CA ASP A 231 -0.03 -29.41 -19.89
C ASP A 231 0.89 -30.37 -20.67
N ASP A 232 0.36 -31.53 -21.04
CA ASP A 232 1.08 -32.56 -21.79
C ASP A 232 1.56 -32.08 -23.17
N ASP A 233 0.95 -31.03 -23.72
CA ASP A 233 1.34 -30.38 -24.99
C ASP A 233 2.35 -29.23 -24.79
N GLY A 234 2.77 -28.99 -23.55
CA GLY A 234 3.73 -27.96 -23.15
C GLY A 234 3.14 -26.55 -23.07
N TRP A 235 1.82 -26.39 -23.14
CA TRP A 235 1.13 -25.10 -23.02
C TRP A 235 0.68 -24.84 -21.59
N ALA A 236 0.87 -23.60 -21.12
CA ALA A 236 0.45 -23.19 -19.79
C ALA A 236 -0.53 -22.02 -19.86
N SER A 237 -1.70 -22.13 -19.25
CA SER A 237 -2.64 -21.01 -19.10
C SER A 237 -2.01 -19.91 -18.25
N VAL A 238 -2.14 -18.64 -18.66
CA VAL A 238 -1.56 -17.50 -17.94
C VAL A 238 -2.13 -17.35 -16.52
N GLY A 239 -3.37 -17.79 -16.30
CA GLY A 239 -3.94 -17.87 -14.95
C GLY A 239 -3.22 -18.90 -14.08
N ALA A 240 -2.93 -20.09 -14.62
CA ALA A 240 -2.20 -21.14 -13.92
C ALA A 240 -0.73 -20.77 -13.69
N VAL A 241 -0.10 -20.08 -14.65
CA VAL A 241 1.24 -19.50 -14.49
C VAL A 241 1.23 -18.44 -13.38
N GLY A 242 0.24 -17.55 -13.36
CA GLY A 242 0.08 -16.55 -12.30
C GLY A 242 -0.06 -17.17 -10.91
N ASN A 243 -0.90 -18.21 -10.78
CA ASN A 243 -1.06 -18.96 -9.54
C ASN A 243 0.26 -19.63 -9.10
N SER A 244 0.98 -20.23 -10.06
CA SER A 244 2.27 -20.88 -9.80
C SER A 244 3.33 -19.89 -9.32
N ILE A 245 3.35 -18.68 -9.88
CA ILE A 245 4.27 -17.61 -9.48
C ILE A 245 3.91 -17.06 -8.10
N SER A 246 2.63 -16.80 -7.85
CA SER A 246 2.12 -16.29 -6.57
C SER A 246 2.45 -17.21 -5.40
N ASN A 247 2.42 -18.53 -5.63
CA ASN A 247 2.72 -19.52 -4.59
C ASN A 247 4.22 -19.65 -4.28
N GLN A 248 5.11 -19.15 -5.14
CA GLN A 248 6.56 -19.33 -5.03
C GLN A 248 7.33 -18.04 -4.74
N SER A 249 6.72 -16.89 -5.04
CA SER A 249 7.37 -15.60 -4.93
C SER A 249 6.34 -14.47 -4.83
N SER A 250 6.69 -13.39 -4.11
CA SER A 250 5.95 -12.14 -4.04
C SER A 250 6.09 -11.30 -5.32
N PHE A 251 5.94 -11.95 -6.47
CA PHE A 251 6.16 -11.36 -7.78
C PHE A 251 4.96 -10.53 -8.25
N ASP A 252 5.23 -9.31 -8.72
CA ASP A 252 4.25 -8.45 -9.40
C ASP A 252 4.79 -7.94 -10.74
N SER A 253 4.02 -8.15 -11.81
CA SER A 253 4.29 -7.61 -13.15
C SER A 253 4.44 -6.08 -13.19
N ARG A 254 3.81 -5.37 -12.25
CA ARG A 254 3.84 -3.90 -12.14
C ARG A 254 5.23 -3.40 -11.73
N ASN A 255 5.98 -4.17 -10.94
CA ASN A 255 7.36 -3.86 -10.55
C ASN A 255 8.30 -3.81 -11.77
N HIS A 256 7.89 -4.42 -12.88
CA HIS A 256 8.62 -4.40 -14.15
C HIS A 256 8.05 -3.39 -15.17
N GLY A 257 7.05 -2.58 -14.80
CA GLY A 257 6.43 -1.60 -15.70
C GLY A 257 5.32 -2.17 -16.59
N TYR A 258 4.72 -3.31 -16.20
CA TYR A 258 3.66 -3.97 -16.96
C TYR A 258 2.37 -4.09 -16.14
N ALA A 259 1.26 -3.62 -16.70
CA ALA A 259 -0.03 -3.62 -16.02
C ALA A 259 -0.62 -5.03 -15.74
N SER A 260 -0.10 -6.06 -16.42
CA SER A 260 -0.51 -7.45 -16.19
C SER A 260 0.58 -8.44 -16.58
N LEU A 261 0.53 -9.63 -15.99
CA LEU A 261 1.38 -10.78 -16.33
C LEU A 261 1.32 -11.07 -17.84
N SER A 262 0.14 -10.95 -18.45
CA SER A 262 -0.04 -11.15 -19.89
C SER A 262 0.78 -10.17 -20.74
N LYS A 263 0.81 -8.89 -20.35
CA LYS A 263 1.61 -7.87 -21.04
C LYS A 263 3.10 -8.08 -20.83
N LEU A 264 3.50 -8.51 -19.64
CA LEU A 264 4.89 -8.82 -19.33
C LEU A 264 5.39 -10.04 -20.14
N LEU A 265 4.64 -11.14 -20.16
CA LEU A 265 5.01 -12.35 -20.91
C LEU A 265 5.19 -12.05 -22.40
N LYS A 266 4.28 -11.25 -22.99
CA LYS A 266 4.43 -10.77 -24.38
C LYS A 266 5.70 -9.94 -24.57
N ALA A 267 6.00 -9.04 -23.63
CA ALA A 267 7.14 -8.14 -23.75
C ALA A 267 8.52 -8.79 -23.54
N THR A 268 8.59 -9.90 -22.80
CA THR A 268 9.84 -10.69 -22.69
C THR A 268 10.21 -11.36 -24.01
N GLU A 269 9.21 -11.63 -24.88
CA GLU A 269 9.34 -12.34 -26.17
C GLU A 269 10.03 -13.72 -26.06
N LEU A 270 10.14 -14.28 -24.85
CA LEU A 270 10.75 -15.58 -24.56
C LEU A 270 9.78 -16.75 -24.77
N PHE A 271 8.48 -16.46 -24.85
CA PHE A 271 7.41 -17.44 -24.91
C PHE A 271 6.62 -17.32 -26.21
N GLU A 272 6.12 -18.44 -26.70
CA GLU A 272 5.03 -18.49 -27.66
C GLU A 272 3.74 -18.16 -26.91
N VAL A 273 2.89 -17.33 -27.52
CA VAL A 273 1.65 -16.86 -26.89
C VAL A 273 0.50 -17.23 -27.80
N ARG A 274 -0.46 -17.98 -27.28
CA ARG A 274 -1.73 -18.32 -27.92
C ARG A 274 -2.86 -17.62 -27.18
N THR A 275 -3.82 -17.06 -27.89
CA THR A 275 -5.01 -16.43 -27.29
C THR A 275 -6.23 -17.02 -27.94
N GLU A 276 -7.08 -17.67 -27.15
CA GLU A 276 -8.33 -18.28 -27.59
C GLU A 276 -9.48 -17.66 -26.80
N GLY A 277 -10.29 -16.83 -27.46
CA GLY A 277 -11.33 -16.06 -26.78
C GLY A 277 -10.77 -15.18 -25.65
N ASN A 278 -11.17 -15.48 -24.41
CA ASN A 278 -10.76 -14.72 -23.21
C ASN A 278 -9.56 -15.35 -22.47
N THR A 279 -9.06 -16.50 -22.90
CA THR A 279 -7.94 -17.20 -22.26
C THR A 279 -6.66 -17.03 -23.07
N MET A 280 -5.56 -16.78 -22.36
CA MET A 280 -4.23 -16.67 -22.95
C MET A 280 -3.36 -17.80 -22.40
N SER A 281 -2.68 -18.51 -23.28
CA SER A 281 -1.75 -19.59 -22.95
C SER A 281 -0.36 -19.26 -23.48
N VAL A 282 0.66 -19.73 -22.76
CA VAL A 282 2.06 -19.47 -23.08
C VAL A 282 2.88 -20.75 -23.03
N ARG A 283 3.88 -20.85 -23.90
CA ARG A 283 4.82 -21.98 -23.97
C ARG A 283 6.25 -21.47 -24.14
N ASP A 284 7.24 -22.09 -23.53
CA ASP A 284 8.65 -21.69 -23.72
C ASP A 284 9.11 -22.01 -25.15
N LYS A 285 9.61 -20.99 -25.88
CA LYS A 285 10.16 -21.16 -27.24
C LYS A 285 11.29 -22.18 -27.33
N ARG A 286 12.00 -22.46 -26.22
CA ARG A 286 13.04 -23.48 -26.14
C ARG A 286 12.48 -24.90 -26.15
N GLN A 287 11.32 -25.10 -25.54
CA GLN A 287 10.64 -26.38 -25.50
C GLN A 287 9.94 -26.64 -26.85
N ALA A 288 9.36 -25.60 -27.45
CA ALA A 288 8.78 -25.64 -28.79
C ALA A 288 9.78 -26.02 -29.91
N ARG A 289 11.08 -25.77 -29.73
CA ARG A 289 12.15 -26.15 -30.68
C ARG A 289 12.70 -27.57 -30.47
N LYS A 290 12.34 -28.23 -29.36
CA LYS A 290 12.80 -29.56 -28.99
C LYS A 290 11.73 -30.65 -29.18
N ALA A 291 10.47 -30.25 -29.34
CA ALA A 291 9.35 -31.08 -29.81
C ALA A 291 9.27 -31.03 -31.34
#